data_AF-A0A1S9A8W2-F1
#
_entry.id   AF-A0A1S9A8W2-F1
#
_cell.length_a   1.000
_cell.length_b   1.000
_cell.length_c   1.000
_cell.angle_alpha   90.00
_cell.angle_beta   90.00
_cell.angle_gamma   90.00
#
_symmetry.space_group_name_H-M   'P 1'
#
loop_
_entity.id
_entity.type
_entity.pdbx_description
1 polymer ?
#
loop_
_entity_poly.entity_id
_entity_poly.type
_entity_poly.pdbx_seq_one_letter_code
_entity_poly.pdbx_strand_id
1 'polypeptide(L)' 'MREEAGARATWRRVMGGFRRMALTELGDEQLCPSCGQLWPMDREFFAVTRSGISYECKACIEERRAAHRTDS' A
#
# COMPACT_ATOMS: atom_id res chain seq x y z
N MET A 1 -17.11 -17.88 -10.08
CA MET A 1 -17.38 -17.52 -8.67
C MET A 1 -16.06 -17.07 -8.06
N ARG A 2 -15.85 -15.75 -7.96
CA ARG A 2 -14.76 -15.14 -7.19
C ARG A 2 -15.38 -13.93 -6.50
N GLU A 3 -15.60 -14.07 -5.20
CA GLU A 3 -16.24 -13.07 -4.35
C GLU A 3 -15.22 -11.98 -4.04
N GLU A 4 -15.46 -10.77 -4.57
CA GLU A 4 -14.69 -9.59 -4.24
C GLU A 4 -15.21 -9.03 -2.92
N ALA A 5 -14.59 -9.46 -1.82
CA ALA A 5 -14.83 -8.91 -0.49
C ALA A 5 -14.25 -7.48 -0.40
N GLY A 6 -14.98 -6.51 -0.95
CA GLY A 6 -14.72 -5.08 -0.79
C GLY A 6 -15.03 -4.65 0.64
N ALA A 7 -14.06 -4.83 1.55
CA ALA A 7 -14.14 -4.31 2.90
C ALA A 7 -14.36 -2.80 2.86
N ARG A 8 -15.40 -2.36 3.57
CA ARG A 8 -15.81 -0.96 3.72
C ARG A 8 -14.72 -0.19 4.48
N ALA A 9 -13.67 0.24 3.80
CA ALA A 9 -12.59 1.00 4.39
C ALA A 9 -13.11 2.37 4.87
N THR A 10 -13.10 2.59 6.18
CA THR A 10 -13.41 3.89 6.77
C THR A 10 -12.15 4.76 6.71
N TRP A 11 -12.13 5.68 5.75
CA TRP A 11 -10.98 6.55 5.52
C TRP A 11 -10.81 7.56 6.67
N ARG A 12 -9.78 7.40 7.50
CA ARG A 12 -9.32 8.47 8.40
C ARG A 12 -8.43 9.44 7.63
N ARG A 13 -8.88 10.68 7.45
CA ARG A 13 -8.03 11.78 6.98
C ARG A 13 -7.12 12.22 8.13
N VAL A 14 -5.88 11.74 8.15
CA VAL A 14 -4.86 12.19 9.11
C VAL A 14 -4.27 13.51 8.60
N MET A 15 -4.54 14.63 9.29
CA MET A 15 -3.81 15.87 9.05
C MET A 15 -2.34 15.66 9.40
N GLY A 16 -1.42 15.91 8.45
CA GLY A 16 0.03 15.98 8.72
C GLY A 16 0.91 14.91 8.07
N GLY A 17 0.38 14.02 7.23
CA GLY A 17 1.20 13.07 6.47
C GLY A 17 0.45 12.44 5.30
N PHE A 18 1.11 12.25 4.16
CA PHE A 18 0.49 11.74 2.92
C PHE A 18 0.08 10.26 2.95
N ARG A 19 0.25 9.56 4.08
CA ARG A 19 -0.15 8.15 4.21
C ARG A 19 -1.62 8.04 4.59
N ARG A 20 -2.41 7.50 3.67
CA ARG A 20 -3.80 7.14 3.95
C ARG A 20 -3.83 5.72 4.49
N MET A 21 -4.20 5.59 5.76
CA MET A 21 -4.34 4.31 6.46
C MET A 21 -5.81 4.09 6.81
N ALA A 22 -6.25 2.85 6.74
CA ALA A 22 -7.57 2.40 7.17
C ALA A 22 -7.38 1.32 8.23
N LEU A 23 -8.08 1.43 9.35
CA LEU A 23 -8.15 0.35 10.34
C LEU A 23 -9.36 -0.52 9.98
N THR A 24 -9.13 -1.79 9.69
CA THR A 24 -10.17 -2.78 9.40
C THR A 24 -10.22 -3.83 10.50
N GLU A 25 -11.23 -4.70 10.46
CA GLU A 25 -11.36 -5.82 11.40
C GLU A 25 -10.20 -6.84 11.27
N LEU A 26 -9.45 -6.77 10.18
CA LEU A 26 -8.29 -7.62 9.89
C LEU A 26 -6.96 -6.98 10.29
N GLY A 27 -6.93 -5.68 10.58
CA GLY A 27 -5.74 -4.94 11.00
C GLY A 27 -5.58 -3.58 10.31
N ASP A 28 -4.36 -3.06 10.36
CA ASP A 28 -4.00 -1.80 9.68
C ASP A 28 -3.78 -2.04 8.18
N GLU A 29 -4.45 -1.26 7.35
CA GLU A 29 -4.28 -1.23 5.90
C GLU A 29 -3.75 0.13 5.45
N GLN A 30 -2.92 0.14 4.40
CA GLN A 30 -2.36 1.35 3.80
C GLN A 30 -2.76 1.45 2.32
N LEU A 31 -3.18 2.64 1.90
CA LEU A 31 -3.42 2.93 0.49
C LEU A 31 -2.08 3.13 -0.22
N CYS A 32 -1.83 2.34 -1.26
CA CYS A 32 -0.76 2.64 -2.19
C CYS A 32 -1.17 3.81 -3.10
N PRO A 33 -0.46 4.94 -3.14
CA PRO A 33 -0.83 6.06 -4.01
C PRO A 33 -0.49 5.82 -5.49
N SER A 34 0.31 4.80 -5.81
CA SER A 34 0.64 4.47 -7.20
C SER A 34 -0.50 3.68 -7.88
N CYS A 35 -1.01 2.62 -7.24
CA CYS A 35 -2.13 1.83 -7.79
C CYS A 35 -3.50 2.20 -7.21
N GLY A 36 -3.57 3.01 -6.16
CA GLY A 36 -4.82 3.42 -5.53
C GLY A 36 -5.54 2.31 -4.76
N GLN A 37 -4.87 1.19 -4.48
CA GLN A 37 -5.43 0.04 -3.76
C GLN A 37 -5.02 0.04 -2.28
N LEU A 38 -5.94 -0.40 -1.41
CA LEU A 38 -5.68 -0.66 -0.01
C LEU A 38 -5.06 -2.05 0.13
N TRP A 39 -3.95 -2.12 0.87
CA TRP A 39 -3.28 -3.37 1.18
C TRP A 39 -2.99 -3.44 2.68
N PRO A 40 -2.97 -4.64 3.27
CA PRO A 40 -2.50 -4.82 4.64
C PRO A 40 -1.13 -4.17 4.85
N MET A 41 -0.95 -3.46 5.97
CA MET A 41 0.32 -2.84 6.36
C MET A 41 1.28 -3.90 6.92
N ASP A 42 1.57 -4.91 6.12
CA ASP A 42 2.46 -6.00 6.47
C ASP A 42 3.70 -6.03 5.57
N ARG A 43 4.58 -6.99 5.86
CA ARG A 43 5.81 -7.23 5.11
C ARG A 43 5.57 -7.98 3.81
N GLU A 44 4.37 -8.44 3.52
CA GLU A 44 4.02 -9.09 2.25
C GLU A 44 3.84 -8.01 1.18
N PHE A 45 2.98 -7.02 1.46
CA PHE A 45 2.60 -5.97 0.51
C PHE A 45 3.48 -4.73 0.53
N PHE A 46 4.08 -4.37 1.67
CA PHE A 46 4.95 -3.20 1.80
C PHE A 46 6.38 -3.57 2.17
N ALA A 47 7.33 -2.77 1.70
CA ALA A 47 8.73 -2.93 2.09
C ALA A 47 8.93 -2.32 3.47
N VAL A 48 9.24 -3.15 4.46
CA VAL A 48 9.53 -2.71 5.83
C VAL A 48 11.03 -2.64 6.02
N THR A 49 11.52 -1.44 6.34
CA THR A 49 12.94 -1.16 6.60
C THR A 49 13.13 -0.73 8.06
N ARG A 50 14.39 -0.60 8.51
CA ARG A 50 14.70 -0.05 9.84
C ARG A 50 14.13 1.35 10.05
N SER A 51 13.97 2.13 8.99
CA SER A 51 13.48 3.51 9.02
C SER A 51 11.96 3.63 8.85
N GLY A 52 11.26 2.51 8.71
CA GLY A 52 9.81 2.47 8.54
C GLY A 52 9.35 1.69 7.31
N ILE A 53 8.04 1.72 7.08
CA ILE A 53 7.35 1.01 6.01
C ILE A 53 7.36 1.86 4.73
N SER A 54 7.39 1.27 3.54
CA SER A 54 7.29 2.02 2.28
C SER A 54 5.93 2.71 2.11
N TYR A 55 5.90 3.80 1.34
CA TYR A 55 4.64 4.48 1.02
C TYR A 55 3.87 3.79 -0.12
N GLU A 56 4.60 3.10 -1.00
CA GLU A 56 4.07 2.29 -2.11
C GLU A 56 4.10 0.80 -1.77
N CYS A 57 3.20 0.06 -2.38
CA CYS A 57 3.26 -1.39 -2.35
C CYS A 57 4.48 -1.89 -3.15
N LYS A 58 4.96 -3.09 -2.81
CA LYS A 58 6.11 -3.72 -3.46
C LYS A 58 5.92 -3.90 -4.96
N ALA A 59 4.71 -4.25 -5.41
CA ALA A 59 4.42 -4.44 -6.83
C ALA A 59 4.76 -3.18 -7.64
N CYS A 60 4.23 -2.01 -7.23
CA CYS A 60 4.53 -0.73 -7.88
C CYS A 60 6.02 -0.35 -7.78
N ILE A 61 6.67 -0.66 -6.65
CA ILE A 61 8.12 -0.43 -6.48
C ILE A 61 8.91 -1.28 -7.49
N GLU A 62 8.57 -2.54 -7.66
CA GLU A 62 9.25 -3.46 -8.58
C GLU A 62 8.99 -3.10 -10.05
N GLU A 63 7.76 -2.74 -10.40
CA GLU A 63 7.41 -2.23 -11.74
C GLU A 63 8.22 -0.98 -12.09
N ARG A 64 8.29 0.00 -11.16
CA ARG A 64 9.11 1.20 -11.36
C ARG A 64 10.58 0.86 -11.52
N ARG A 65 11.12 -0.04 -10.68
CA ARG A 65 12.51 -0.51 -10.80
C ARG A 65 12.77 -1.19 -12.14
N ALA A 66 11.82 -1.99 -12.64
CA ALA A 66 11.93 -2.63 -13.93
C ALA A 66 11.93 -1.61 -15.08
N ALA A 67 11.05 -0.61 -15.03
CA ALA A 67 11.02 0.46 -16.03
C ALA A 67 12.34 1.22 -16.13
N HIS A 68 12.99 1.52 -15.00
CA HIS A 68 14.31 2.19 -14.99
C HIS A 68 15.43 1.32 -15.57
N ARG A 69 15.35 -0.02 -15.50
CA ARG A 69 16.38 -0.91 -16.05
C ARG A 69 16.36 -0.97 -17.58
N THR A 70 15.21 -0.75 -18.20
CA THR A 70 15.05 -0.83 -19.65
C THR A 70 15.53 0.44 -20.37
N ASP A 71 15.74 1.53 -19.63
CA ASP A 71 16.19 2.83 -20.14
C ASP A 71 17.72 3.02 -20.09
N SER A 72 18.48 2.02 -19.63
CA SER A 72 19.96 2.01 -19.57
C SER A 72 20.58 1.07 -20.60
#